data_AF-A0A7X7PUB4-F1
#
_entry.id   AF-A0A7X7PUB4-F1
#
_cell.length_a   1.000
_cell.length_b   1.000
_cell.length_c   1.000
_cell.angle_alpha   90.00
_cell.angle_beta   90.00
_cell.angle_gamma   90.00
#
_symmetry.space_group_name_H-M   'P 1'
#
loop_
_entity.id
_entity.type
_entity.pdbx_description
1 polymer ?
#
loop_
_entity_poly.entity_id
_entity_poly.type
_entity_poly.pdbx_seq_one_letter_code
_entity_poly.pdbx_strand_id
1 'polypeptide(L)' 'RSRYSMSYLVRNARNEPVTVDIRQGGLWRDGKVLSESIKSTRPDAYTLQWAVPVPANGETKLTFTVETGW' A
#
# COMPACT_ATOMS: atom_id res chain seq x y z
N ARG A 1 -4.39 21.04 2.36
CA ARG A 1 -3.64 19.75 2.32
C ARG A 1 -3.98 18.87 3.52
N SER A 2 -4.48 17.67 3.25
CA SER A 2 -4.82 16.63 4.23
C SER A 2 -3.81 15.49 4.16
N ARG A 3 -3.35 15.02 5.31
CA ARG A 3 -2.42 13.89 5.41
C ARG A 3 -3.16 12.67 5.93
N TYR A 4 -3.04 11.57 5.22
CA TYR A 4 -3.57 10.27 5.62
C TYR A 4 -2.43 9.31 5.88
N SER A 5 -2.41 8.75 7.09
CA SER A 5 -1.51 7.66 7.46
C SER A 5 -2.33 6.39 7.54
N MET A 6 -1.98 5.40 6.72
CA MET A 6 -2.70 4.13 6.62
C MET A 6 -1.77 2.97 6.97
N SER A 7 -2.32 1.95 7.61
CA SER A 7 -1.62 0.72 7.93
C SER A 7 -2.48 -0.50 7.62
N TYR A 8 -1.97 -1.39 6.79
CA TYR A 8 -2.60 -2.64 6.42
C TYR A 8 -1.77 -3.79 6.99
N LEU A 9 -2.41 -4.68 7.73
CA LEU A 9 -1.81 -5.94 8.18
C LEU A 9 -2.31 -7.05 7.26
N VAL A 10 -1.41 -7.61 6.46
CA VAL A 10 -1.73 -8.70 5.55
C VAL A 10 -1.24 -9.99 6.19
N ARG A 11 -2.15 -10.94 6.43
CA ARG A 11 -1.83 -12.25 7.01
C ARG A 11 -2.02 -13.32 5.96
N ASN A 12 -1.03 -14.19 5.82
CA ASN A 12 -1.11 -15.34 4.95
C ASN A 12 -1.18 -16.61 5.79
N ALA A 13 -2.36 -17.24 5.80
CA ALA A 13 -2.58 -18.52 6.45
C ALA A 13 -2.22 -19.73 5.56
N ARG A 14 -1.67 -19.51 4.35
CA ARG A 14 -1.22 -20.59 3.49
C ARG A 14 0.17 -21.06 3.90
N ASN A 15 0.45 -22.33 3.63
CA ASN A 15 1.77 -22.95 3.81
C ASN A 15 2.80 -22.55 2.76
N GLU A 16 2.44 -21.66 1.84
CA GLU A 16 3.29 -21.18 0.75
C GLU A 16 3.41 -19.65 0.83
N PRO A 17 4.58 -19.06 0.52
CA PRO A 17 4.72 -17.62 0.45
C PRO A 17 3.87 -17.06 -0.70
N VAL A 18 3.14 -15.98 -0.44
CA VAL A 18 2.29 -15.32 -1.45
C VAL A 18 2.63 -13.85 -1.54
N THR A 19 2.56 -13.31 -2.76
CA THR A 19 2.63 -11.87 -2.98
C THR A 19 1.22 -11.33 -3.10
N VAL A 20 0.85 -10.39 -2.24
CA VAL A 20 -0.46 -9.74 -2.27
C VAL A 20 -0.32 -8.38 -2.95
N ASP A 21 -0.97 -8.23 -4.10
CA ASP A 21 -1.09 -6.95 -4.78
C ASP A 21 -2.19 -6.12 -4.13
N ILE A 22 -1.79 -5.07 -3.40
CA ILE A 22 -2.70 -4.09 -2.82
C ILE A 22 -2.81 -2.92 -3.78
N ARG A 23 -4.04 -2.57 -4.19
CA ARG A 23 -4.31 -1.38 -4.99
C ARG A 23 -5.15 -0.39 -4.20
N GLN A 24 -4.58 0.78 -3.89
CA GLN A 24 -5.30 1.89 -3.28
C GLN A 24 -5.69 2.89 -4.36
N GLY A 25 -6.96 2.85 -4.75
CA GLY A 25 -7.57 3.90 -5.57
C GLY A 25 -8.04 5.09 -4.72
N GLY A 26 -8.63 6.07 -5.39
CA GLY A 26 -9.24 7.22 -4.73
C GLY A 26 -8.25 8.27 -4.23
N LEU A 27 -6.98 8.20 -4.67
CA LEU A 27 -6.05 9.30 -4.49
C LEU A 27 -6.41 10.39 -5.49
N TRP A 28 -6.51 11.64 -5.05
CA TRP A 28 -6.69 12.77 -5.96
C TRP A 28 -5.45 12.96 -6.85
N ARG A 29 -5.56 13.71 -7.97
CA ARG A 29 -4.41 13.96 -8.90
C ARG A 29 -3.17 14.47 -8.17
N ASP A 30 -3.36 15.31 -7.14
CA ASP A 30 -2.31 15.91 -6.32
C ASP A 30 -1.86 15.03 -5.14
N GLY A 31 -2.40 13.82 -5.02
CA GLY A 31 -2.02 12.86 -3.97
C GLY A 31 -0.56 12.45 -4.09
N LYS A 32 0.29 12.84 -3.13
CA LYS A 32 1.70 12.44 -3.07
C LYS A 32 1.93 11.42 -1.95
N VAL A 33 2.70 10.39 -2.24
CA VAL A 33 3.22 9.47 -1.20
C VAL A 33 4.37 10.16 -0.51
N LEU A 34 4.23 10.44 0.78
CA LEU A 34 5.29 11.02 1.60
C LEU A 34 6.20 9.94 2.19
N SER A 35 5.61 8.80 2.58
CA SER A 35 6.32 7.69 3.20
C SER A 35 5.60 6.40 2.89
N GLU A 36 6.35 5.32 2.67
CA GLU A 36 5.83 4.00 2.39
C GLU A 36 6.83 2.96 2.88
N SER A 37 6.37 1.94 3.60
CA SER A 37 7.22 0.83 4.07
C SER A 37 7.68 -0.06 2.91
N ILE A 38 6.84 -0.19 1.89
CA ILE A 38 7.11 -0.96 0.67
C ILE A 38 6.91 0.01 -0.48
N LYS A 39 7.79 -0.06 -1.49
CA LYS A 39 7.71 0.81 -2.65
C LYS A 39 6.45 0.47 -3.46
N SER A 40 5.57 1.46 -3.65
CA SER A 40 4.47 1.39 -4.61
C SER A 40 4.91 1.75 -6.01
N THR A 41 4.18 1.20 -6.96
CA THR A 41 4.08 1.70 -8.33
C THR A 41 2.79 2.49 -8.49
N ARG A 42 2.81 3.49 -9.37
CA ARG A 42 1.64 4.29 -9.72
C ARG A 42 1.19 3.94 -11.14
N PRO A 43 0.29 2.96 -11.33
CA PRO A 43 -0.16 2.58 -12.66
C PRO A 43 -1.01 3.67 -13.33
N ASP A 44 -1.69 4.52 -12.54
CA ASP A 44 -2.50 5.63 -13.04
C ASP A 44 -2.49 6.83 -12.08
N ALA A 45 -3.07 7.97 -12.48
CA ALA A 45 -3.00 9.21 -11.71
C ALA A 45 -3.69 9.15 -10.32
N TYR A 46 -4.54 8.14 -10.07
CA TYR A 46 -5.40 8.04 -8.89
C TYR A 46 -5.18 6.76 -8.06
N THR A 47 -4.35 5.83 -8.56
CA THR A 47 -4.10 4.53 -7.93
C THR A 47 -2.64 4.33 -7.58
N LEU A 48 -2.40 3.80 -6.40
CA LEU A 48 -1.12 3.22 -6.00
C LEU A 48 -1.26 1.71 -5.90
N GLN A 49 -0.25 0.99 -6.35
CA GLN A 49 -0.16 -0.46 -6.26
C GLN A 49 1.08 -0.85 -5.46
N TRP A 50 0.93 -1.76 -4.50
CA TRP A 50 2.03 -2.34 -3.75
C TRP A 50 2.03 -3.86 -3.94
N ALA A 51 3.19 -4.42 -4.23
CA ALA A 51 3.42 -5.85 -4.15
C ALA A 51 3.93 -6.17 -2.74
N VAL A 52 3.07 -6.74 -1.88
CA VAL A 52 3.41 -7.06 -0.50
C VAL A 52 3.76 -8.55 -0.41
N PRO A 53 5.05 -8.92 -0.26
CA PRO A 53 5.42 -10.31 -0.03
C PRO A 53 5.00 -10.71 1.38
N VAL A 54 4.23 -11.80 1.50
CA VAL A 54 3.81 -12.36 2.79
C VAL A 54 4.31 -13.79 2.89
N PRO A 55 5.16 -14.12 3.88
CA PRO A 55 5.68 -15.47 4.02
C PRO A 55 4.57 -16.48 4.37
N ALA A 56 4.86 -17.76 4.15
CA ALA A 56 3.98 -18.86 4.57
C ALA A 56 3.70 -18.79 6.08
N ASN A 57 2.44 -18.92 6.48
CA ASN A 57 1.99 -18.79 7.87
C ASN A 57 2.46 -17.51 8.60
N GLY A 58 2.72 -16.45 7.84
CA GLY A 58 3.24 -15.20 8.37
C GLY A 58 2.37 -13.99 8.09
N GLU A 59 2.86 -12.83 8.50
CA GLU A 59 2.20 -11.56 8.30
C GLU A 59 3.17 -10.48 7.84
N THR A 60 2.67 -9.56 7.02
CA THR A 60 3.42 -8.40 6.55
C THR A 60 2.60 -7.14 6.79
N LYS A 61 3.24 -6.14 7.40
CA LYS A 61 2.63 -4.85 7.67
C LYS A 61 3.04 -3.84 6.60
N LEU A 62 2.07 -3.42 5.79
CA LEU A 62 2.23 -2.30 4.87
C LEU A 62 1.80 -1.02 5.59
N THR A 63 2.69 -0.04 5.73
CA THR A 63 2.30 1.30 6.17
C THR A 63 2.66 2.31 5.12
N PHE A 64 1.76 3.27 4.87
CA PHE A 64 2.04 4.38 3.97
C PHE A 64 1.35 5.64 4.41
N THR A 65 1.96 6.77 4.07
CA THR A 65 1.47 8.11 4.30
C THR A 65 1.28 8.79 2.96
N VAL A 66 0.06 9.24 2.70
CA VAL A 66 -0.27 10.03 1.52
C VAL A 66 -0.75 11.42 1.95
N GLU A 67 -0.33 12.43 1.21
CA GLU A 67 -0.83 13.79 1.33
C GLU A 67 -1.69 14.08 0.11
N THR A 68 -2.96 14.44 0.35
CA THR A 68 -3.90 14.86 -0.70
C THR A 68 -4.36 16.27 -0.36
N GLY A 69 -4.34 17.20 -1.31
CA GLY A 69 -4.78 18.57 -1.03
C GLY A 69 -5.59 19.17 -2.17
N TRP A 70 -6.73 19.73 -1.79
CA TRP A 70 -7.00 21.13 -2.12
C TRP A 70 -6.36 22.03 -1.05
#